data_AF-A0A1C7MWV9-F1
#
_entry.id   AF-A0A1C7MWV9-F1
#
_cell.length_a   1.000
_cell.length_b   1.000
_cell.length_c   1.000
_cell.angle_alpha   90.00
_cell.angle_beta   90.00
_cell.angle_gamma   90.00
#
_symmetry.space_group_name_H-M   'P 1'
#
loop_
_entity.id
_entity.type
_entity.pdbx_description
1 polymer ?
#
loop_
_entity_poly.entity_id
_entity_poly.type
_entity_poly.pdbx_seq_one_letter_code
_entity_poly.pdbx_strand_id
1 'polypeptide(L)'
;MMEDRSYFPDLIPPSFEHPPFKFSVIVAGFKPTMQEATNHMLVKTKKVKTPSLHFIGELDTLVLPEAMSTLAEAFDKPKIFKHAGGHYLPSSSASCKELLQFVSKFKD
;
A
#
# COMPACT_ATOMS: atom_id res chain seq x y z
N MET A 1 6.54 -11.46 15.05
CA MET A 1 6.80 -10.82 16.37
C MET A 1 5.98 -9.55 16.58
N MET A 2 5.88 -8.62 15.62
CA MET A 2 5.06 -7.40 15.80
C MET A 2 3.56 -7.61 15.57
N GLU A 3 3.14 -8.71 14.92
CA GLU A 3 1.72 -8.96 14.64
C GLU A 3 0.98 -9.62 15.80
N ASP A 4 1.70 -10.31 16.67
CA ASP A 4 1.14 -10.93 17.87
C ASP A 4 1.31 -9.96 19.05
N ARG A 5 0.19 -9.31 19.39
CA ARG A 5 0.12 -8.31 20.46
C ARG A 5 0.27 -8.92 21.85
N SER A 6 0.32 -10.26 21.98
CA SER A 6 0.59 -10.94 23.25
C SER A 6 2.05 -10.84 23.70
N TYR A 7 2.99 -10.52 22.80
CA TYR A 7 4.41 -10.41 23.14
C TYR A 7 4.78 -9.11 23.89
N PHE A 8 3.93 -8.07 23.82
CA PHE A 8 4.19 -6.76 24.45
C PHE A 8 2.92 -6.15 25.07
N PRO A 9 2.29 -6.85 26.03
CA PRO A 9 0.99 -6.44 26.58
C PRO A 9 1.03 -5.09 27.30
N ASP A 10 2.20 -4.70 27.82
CA ASP A 10 2.40 -3.44 28.55
C ASP A 10 2.55 -2.22 27.63
N LEU A 11 2.91 -2.42 26.35
CA LEU A 11 3.13 -1.34 25.38
C LEU A 11 1.87 -1.04 24.55
N ILE A 12 1.11 -2.07 24.18
CA ILE A 12 -0.13 -1.94 23.42
C ILE A 12 -1.16 -2.87 24.06
N PRO A 13 -2.18 -2.34 24.76
CA PRO A 13 -3.16 -3.18 25.41
C PRO A 13 -3.97 -3.97 24.36
N PRO A 14 -4.42 -5.20 24.67
CA PRO A 14 -5.21 -6.02 23.74
C PRO A 14 -6.49 -5.33 23.24
N SER A 15 -7.02 -4.38 24.01
CA SER A 15 -8.20 -3.57 23.69
C SER A 15 -7.93 -2.38 22.77
N PHE A 16 -6.67 -2.11 22.40
CA PHE A 16 -6.33 -0.98 21.54
C PHE A 16 -6.77 -1.23 20.10
N GLU A 17 -7.82 -0.51 19.69
CA GLU A 17 -8.27 -0.44 18.30
C GLU A 17 -7.68 0.80 17.63
N HIS A 18 -6.63 0.62 16.84
CA HIS A 18 -6.04 1.71 16.08
C HIS A 18 -7.03 2.17 14.99
N PRO A 19 -7.33 3.47 14.87
CA PRO A 19 -8.22 3.96 13.83
C PRO A 19 -7.62 3.71 12.42
N PRO A 20 -8.44 3.53 11.38
CA PRO A 20 -7.92 3.39 10.02
C PRO A 20 -7.13 4.63 9.58
N PHE A 21 -6.06 4.43 8.81
CA PHE A 21 -5.39 5.55 8.13
C PHE A 21 -6.34 6.21 7.12
N LYS A 22 -6.21 7.53 6.94
CA LYS A 22 -7.00 8.30 5.96
C LYS A 22 -6.75 7.82 4.52
N PHE A 23 -5.50 7.50 4.19
CA PHE A 23 -5.09 6.98 2.89
C PHE A 23 -3.73 6.27 2.97
N SER A 24 -3.33 5.59 1.91
CA SER A 24 -1.97 5.09 1.68
C SER A 24 -1.43 5.52 0.32
N VAL A 25 -0.12 5.77 0.25
CA VAL A 25 0.61 5.95 -1.01
C VAL A 25 1.68 4.85 -1.07
N ILE A 26 1.65 4.05 -2.12
CA ILE A 26 2.50 2.87 -2.29
C ILE A 26 3.28 3.07 -3.58
N VAL A 27 4.60 2.92 -3.51
CA VAL A 27 5.51 3.10 -4.64
C VAL A 27 6.33 1.84 -4.79
N ALA A 28 6.25 1.20 -5.96
CA ALA A 28 6.94 -0.05 -6.25
C ALA A 28 6.76 -1.15 -5.18
N GLY A 29 5.58 -1.20 -4.56
CA GLY A 29 5.26 -2.17 -3.51
C GLY A 29 4.77 -3.50 -4.08
N PHE A 30 4.97 -4.59 -3.34
CA PHE A 30 4.44 -5.92 -3.65
C PHE A 30 3.87 -6.60 -2.41
N LYS A 31 3.12 -7.68 -2.63
CA LYS A 31 2.58 -8.50 -1.57
C LYS A 31 3.62 -9.53 -1.09
N PRO A 32 4.05 -9.50 0.18
CA PRO A 32 4.93 -10.54 0.71
C PRO A 32 4.17 -11.88 0.80
N THR A 33 4.76 -12.96 0.28
CA THR A 33 4.13 -14.29 0.25
C THR A 33 4.70 -15.26 1.27
N MET A 34 5.82 -14.92 1.94
CA MET A 34 6.46 -15.79 2.93
C MET A 34 6.01 -15.51 4.37
N GLN A 35 5.33 -14.38 4.61
CA GLN A 35 4.87 -13.98 5.93
C GLN A 35 3.37 -14.26 6.07
N GLU A 36 3.01 -15.08 7.05
CA GLU A 36 1.63 -15.53 7.25
C GLU A 36 0.66 -14.38 7.54
N ALA A 37 1.08 -13.38 8.33
CA ALA A 37 0.22 -12.26 8.68
C ALA A 37 -0.08 -11.35 7.47
N THR A 38 0.93 -11.00 6.67
CA THR A 38 0.72 -10.20 5.45
C THR A 38 -0.04 -10.99 4.40
N ASN A 39 0.19 -12.30 4.28
CA ASN A 39 -0.66 -13.18 3.48
C ASN A 39 -2.11 -13.16 3.97
N HIS A 40 -2.36 -13.30 5.27
CA HIS A 40 -3.70 -13.26 5.81
C HIS A 40 -4.42 -11.95 5.48
N MET A 41 -3.74 -10.81 5.60
CA MET A 41 -4.33 -9.49 5.36
C MET A 41 -4.49 -9.16 3.87
N LEU A 42 -3.57 -9.59 3.00
CA LEU A 42 -3.50 -9.21 1.59
C LEU A 42 -3.95 -10.33 0.62
N VAL A 43 -4.19 -11.57 1.10
CA VAL A 43 -4.75 -12.70 0.33
C VAL A 43 -6.24 -12.91 0.62
N LYS A 44 -6.70 -12.74 1.87
CA LYS A 44 -8.07 -13.14 2.23
C LYS A 44 -9.12 -12.24 1.57
N THR A 45 -10.33 -12.81 1.49
CA THR A 45 -11.54 -12.36 0.76
C THR A 45 -12.02 -10.91 1.00
N LYS A 46 -11.41 -10.13 1.90
CA LYS A 46 -11.80 -8.75 2.16
C LYS A 46 -10.73 -7.79 1.66
N LYS A 47 -11.12 -6.94 0.70
CA LYS A 47 -10.28 -5.86 0.20
C LYS A 47 -9.95 -4.84 1.29
N VAL A 48 -8.73 -4.32 1.28
CA VAL A 48 -8.28 -3.22 2.15
C VAL A 48 -9.10 -1.97 1.81
N LYS A 49 -9.79 -1.42 2.83
CA LYS A 49 -10.72 -0.29 2.65
C LYS A 49 -10.05 1.08 2.70
N THR A 50 -8.83 1.16 3.22
CA THR A 50 -8.03 2.39 3.19
C THR A 50 -7.82 2.82 1.72
N PRO A 51 -8.25 4.03 1.32
CA PRO A 51 -8.01 4.54 -0.02
C PRO A 51 -6.51 4.54 -0.35
N SER A 52 -6.15 4.11 -1.56
CA SER A 52 -4.75 3.93 -1.93
C SER A 52 -4.42 4.52 -3.30
N LEU A 53 -3.20 5.08 -3.41
CA LEU A 53 -2.55 5.45 -4.66
C LEU A 53 -1.30 4.59 -4.84
N HIS A 54 -1.22 3.89 -5.98
CA HIS A 54 -0.12 2.99 -6.32
C HIS A 54 0.67 3.54 -7.51
N PHE A 55 1.97 3.74 -7.33
CA PHE A 55 2.90 4.06 -8.40
C PHE A 55 3.56 2.77 -8.92
N ILE A 56 3.39 2.53 -10.22
CA ILE A 56 3.93 1.35 -10.91
C ILE A 56 4.94 1.79 -11.96
N GLY A 57 6.20 1.36 -11.79
CA GLY A 57 7.24 1.51 -12.80
C GLY A 57 7.17 0.39 -13.82
N GLU A 58 6.86 0.71 -15.07
CA GLU A 58 6.64 -0.30 -16.13
C GLU A 58 7.92 -1.02 -16.57
N LEU A 59 9.09 -0.44 -16.28
CA LEU A 59 10.40 -1.02 -16.58
C LEU A 59 11.13 -1.49 -15.31
N ASP A 60 10.41 -1.67 -14.20
CA ASP A 60 10.99 -2.14 -12.95
C ASP A 60 11.34 -3.63 -13.05
N THR A 61 12.59 -3.96 -12.73
CA THR A 61 13.13 -5.32 -12.73
C THR A 61 13.38 -5.87 -11.33
N LEU A 62 13.26 -5.04 -10.29
CA LEU A 62 13.41 -5.46 -8.90
C LEU A 62 12.07 -5.94 -8.34
N VAL A 63 11.02 -5.16 -8.59
CA VAL A 63 9.64 -5.55 -8.29
C VAL A 63 8.89 -5.47 -9.61
N LEU A 64 8.45 -6.61 -10.13
CA LEU A 64 7.84 -6.61 -11.46
C LEU A 64 6.46 -5.90 -11.45
N PRO A 65 6.07 -5.19 -12.53
CA PRO A 65 4.79 -4.46 -12.61
C PRO A 65 3.54 -5.29 -12.23
N GLU A 66 3.56 -6.58 -12.54
CA GLU A 66 2.54 -7.57 -12.23
C GLU A 66 2.44 -7.86 -10.73
N ALA A 67 3.57 -7.89 -10.02
CA ALA A 67 3.59 -8.04 -8.56
C ALA A 67 3.04 -6.78 -7.87
N MET A 68 3.34 -5.60 -8.42
CA MET A 68 2.74 -4.34 -7.96
C MET A 68 1.24 -4.29 -8.23
N SER A 69 0.81 -4.72 -9.41
CA SER A 69 -0.60 -4.79 -9.79
C SER A 69 -1.37 -5.75 -8.88
N THR A 70 -0.77 -6.91 -8.55
CA THR A 70 -1.32 -7.88 -7.60
C THR A 70 -1.52 -7.28 -6.21
N LEU A 71 -0.58 -6.43 -5.75
CA LEU A 71 -0.77 -5.71 -4.49
C LEU A 71 -1.92 -4.70 -4.59
N ALA A 72 -2.01 -3.94 -5.68
CA ALA A 72 -3.07 -2.96 -5.88
C ALA A 72 -4.46 -3.61 -5.86
N GLU A 73 -4.62 -4.81 -6.45
CA GLU A 73 -5.89 -5.55 -6.46
C GLU A 73 -6.43 -5.93 -5.07
N ALA A 74 -5.54 -6.01 -4.07
CA ALA A 74 -5.92 -6.26 -2.68
C ALA A 74 -6.64 -5.06 -2.03
N PHE A 75 -6.62 -3.87 -2.65
CA PHE A 75 -7.30 -2.67 -2.17
C PHE A 75 -8.67 -2.47 -2.85
N ASP A 76 -9.57 -1.80 -2.14
CA ASP A 76 -10.86 -1.39 -2.66
C ASP A 76 -10.71 -0.12 -3.51
N LYS A 77 -11.01 -0.22 -4.81
CA LYS A 77 -10.90 0.86 -5.80
C LYS A 77 -9.56 1.63 -5.74
N PRO A 78 -8.40 0.93 -5.88
CA PRO A 78 -7.10 1.59 -5.86
C PRO A 78 -6.99 2.61 -7.00
N LYS A 79 -6.32 3.74 -6.76
CA LYS A 79 -5.84 4.59 -7.84
C LYS A 79 -4.46 4.10 -8.28
N ILE A 80 -4.25 3.94 -9.58
CA ILE A 80 -2.98 3.48 -10.14
C ILE A 80 -2.41 4.58 -11.03
N PHE A 81 -1.14 4.91 -10.84
CA PHE A 81 -0.35 5.75 -11.72
C PHE A 81 0.84 4.96 -12.26
N LYS A 82 0.90 4.78 -13.57
CA LYS A 82 2.02 4.09 -14.23
C LYS A 82 3.02 5.11 -14.75
N HIS A 83 4.31 4.77 -14.69
CA HIS A 83 5.37 5.55 -15.31
C HIS A 83 6.34 4.63 -16.07
N ALA A 84 6.96 5.16 -17.13
CA ALA A 84 7.89 4.42 -17.99
C ALA A 84 9.27 4.16 -17.36
N GLY A 85 9.38 4.22 -16.04
CA GLY A 85 10.64 4.07 -15.30
C GLY A 85 10.74 2.73 -14.57
N GLY A 86 11.88 2.51 -13.90
CA GLY A 86 12.11 1.35 -13.02
C GLY A 86 11.70 1.60 -11.56
N HIS A 87 12.52 1.13 -10.63
CA HIS A 87 12.24 1.13 -9.18
C HIS A 87 12.50 2.48 -8.50
N TYR A 88 11.61 3.46 -8.65
CA TYR A 88 11.73 4.76 -7.98
C TYR A 88 10.38 5.49 -7.86
N LEU A 89 10.32 6.52 -7.01
CA LEU A 89 9.20 7.47 -6.97
C LEU A 89 9.35 8.50 -8.10
N PRO A 90 8.46 8.55 -9.11
CA PRO A 90 8.57 9.51 -10.19
C PRO A 90 8.37 10.96 -9.72
N SER A 91 9.21 11.86 -10.23
CA SER A 91 9.19 13.31 -9.95
C SER A 91 8.76 14.17 -11.15
N SER A 92 8.13 13.57 -12.16
CA SER A 92 7.60 14.31 -13.30
C SER A 92 6.45 15.22 -12.87
N SER A 93 6.20 16.29 -13.64
CA SER A 93 5.06 17.17 -13.36
C SER A 93 3.73 16.42 -13.30
N ALA A 94 3.59 15.35 -14.10
CA ALA A 94 2.40 14.50 -14.09
C ALA A 94 2.28 13.67 -12.80
N SER A 95 3.35 13.04 -12.33
CA SER A 95 3.31 12.25 -11.09
C SER A 95 3.11 13.13 -9.86
N CYS A 96 3.77 14.28 -9.79
CA CYS A 96 3.58 15.26 -8.73
C CYS A 96 2.14 15.78 -8.70
N LYS A 97 1.56 16.11 -9.86
CA LYS A 97 0.15 16.55 -9.97
C LYS A 97 -0.80 15.46 -9.48
N GLU A 98 -0.57 14.21 -9.87
CA GLU A 98 -1.39 13.09 -9.46
C GLU A 98 -1.33 12.87 -7.94
N LEU A 99 -0.13 12.86 -7.35
CA LEU A 99 0.05 12.75 -5.89
C LEU A 99 -0.70 13.87 -5.15
N LEU A 100 -0.53 15.12 -5.58
CA LEU A 100 -1.20 16.27 -4.97
C LEU A 100 -2.73 16.17 -5.09
N GLN A 101 -3.25 15.78 -6.25
CA GLN A 101 -4.67 15.59 -6.46
C GLN A 101 -5.23 14.49 -5.55
N PHE A 102 -4.52 13.37 -5.38
CA PHE A 102 -4.94 12.31 -4.47
C PHE A 102 -4.95 12.77 -3.02
N VAL A 103 -3.84 13.33 -2.52
CA VAL A 103 -3.70 13.76 -1.12
C VAL A 103 -4.68 14.88 -0.77
N SER A 104 -4.98 15.78 -1.70
CA SER A 104 -5.91 16.90 -1.47
C SER A 104 -7.31 16.46 -1.06
N LYS A 105 -7.75 15.25 -1.42
CA LYS A 105 -9.07 14.70 -1.03
C LYS A 105 -9.20 14.40 0.46
N PHE A 106 -8.08 14.38 1.19
CA PHE A 106 -7.99 13.99 2.59
C PHE A 106 -7.45 15.11 3.48
N LYS A 107 -7.27 16.31 2.93
CA LYS A 107 -7.02 17.52 3.71
C LYS A 107 -8.35 17.92 4.36
N ASP A 108 -8.33 18.07 5.67
CA ASP A 108 -9.45 18.63 6.43
C ASP A 108 -9.70 20.09 6.04
#